data_AF-A0A7C7H2X9-F1
#
_entry.id   AF-A0A7C7H2X9-F1
#
_cell.length_a   1.000
_cell.length_b   1.000
_cell.length_c   1.000
_cell.angle_alpha   90.00
_cell.angle_beta   90.00
_cell.angle_gamma   90.00
#
_symmetry.space_group_name_H-M   'P 1'
#
loop_
_entity.id
_entity.type
_entity.pdbx_description
1 polymer ?
#
loop_
_entity_poly.entity_id
_entity_poly.type
_entity_poly.pdbx_seq_one_letter_code
_entity_poly.pdbx_strand_id
1 'polypeptide(L)'
;MEIVIKLLSFVFIVSVVLSQDHWETAVYADDDWAYLVPESELPSDWNILEFDESVWLTGPGGFGYGDDDDGTEIDPTLSVYLRRIFTVPDASTLIAAILHADYDDGFVAYLNGTEIGRSMNLGEPGTFVPYDETTSTDHEAHLYWGGY
;
A
#
# COMPACT_ATOMS: atom_id res chain seq x y z
N MET A 1 38.42 -25.56 59.30
CA MET A 1 37.09 -25.10 58.85
C MET A 1 37.33 -24.00 57.84
N GLU A 2 37.42 -24.36 56.57
CA GLU A 2 37.69 -23.41 55.47
C GLU A 2 36.37 -22.92 54.89
N ILE A 3 36.19 -21.60 54.82
CA ILE A 3 35.01 -20.96 54.24
C ILE A 3 35.31 -20.72 52.77
N VAL A 4 34.72 -21.52 51.89
CA VAL A 4 34.76 -21.33 50.44
C VAL A 4 33.69 -20.30 50.08
N ILE A 5 34.12 -19.10 49.67
CA ILE A 5 33.25 -18.06 49.14
C ILE A 5 32.97 -18.39 47.67
N LYS A 6 31.77 -18.87 47.35
CA LYS A 6 31.30 -19.02 45.97
C LYS A 6 30.81 -17.66 45.46
N LEU A 7 31.53 -17.09 44.50
CA LEU A 7 31.10 -15.92 43.76
C LEU A 7 30.00 -16.36 42.76
N LEU A 8 28.76 -15.92 42.96
CA LEU A 8 27.69 -16.09 41.99
C LEU A 8 27.84 -15.01 40.92
N SER A 9 28.31 -15.37 39.73
CA SER A 9 28.30 -14.48 38.57
C SER A 9 26.88 -14.47 37.99
N PHE A 10 26.20 -13.34 38.11
CA PHE A 10 24.90 -13.13 37.48
C PHE A 10 25.14 -12.67 36.04
N VAL A 11 24.93 -13.56 35.07
CA VAL A 11 24.94 -13.20 33.65
C VAL A 11 23.61 -12.54 33.34
N PHE A 12 23.61 -11.22 33.18
CA PHE A 12 22.45 -10.45 32.76
C PHE A 12 22.38 -10.52 31.23
N ILE A 13 21.55 -11.43 30.70
CA ILE A 13 21.23 -11.45 29.27
C ILE A 13 20.23 -10.31 29.05
N VAL A 14 20.70 -9.19 28.50
CA VAL A 14 19.82 -8.12 28.01
C VAL A 14 19.20 -8.60 26.70
N SER A 15 17.95 -9.03 26.75
CA SER A 15 17.14 -9.16 25.55
C SER A 15 16.76 -7.74 25.10
N VAL A 16 17.40 -7.23 24.06
CA VAL A 16 16.94 -6.00 23.41
C VAL A 16 15.65 -6.36 22.69
N VAL A 17 14.51 -6.03 23.30
CA VAL A 17 13.22 -6.08 22.62
C VAL A 17 13.18 -4.85 21.71
N LEU A 18 13.24 -5.07 20.40
CA LEU A 18 12.93 -4.02 19.44
C LEU A 18 11.42 -3.77 19.52
N SER A 19 11.02 -2.75 20.28
CA SER A 19 9.67 -2.19 20.19
C SER A 19 9.63 -1.27 18.99
N GLN A 20 8.55 -1.34 18.20
CA GLN A 20 8.21 -0.24 17.31
C GLN A 20 7.94 0.98 18.21
N ASP A 21 8.77 2.02 18.09
CA ASP A 21 8.68 3.22 18.93
C ASP A 21 7.38 3.99 18.62
N HIS A 22 6.99 4.02 17.34
CA HIS A 22 5.77 4.65 16.85
C HIS A 22 5.38 4.14 15.45
N TRP A 23 4.16 4.49 15.03
CA TRP A 23 3.71 4.39 13.63
C TRP A 23 3.82 5.75 12.97
N GLU A 24 4.21 5.76 11.70
CA GLU A 24 4.16 6.94 10.83
C GLU A 24 3.34 6.62 9.58
N THR A 25 2.56 7.60 9.13
CA THR A 25 1.86 7.52 7.84
C THR A 25 2.76 8.08 6.76
N ALA A 26 3.25 7.21 5.88
CA ALA A 26 4.09 7.62 4.75
C ALA A 26 3.27 8.12 3.54
N VAL A 27 2.02 7.65 3.42
CA VAL A 27 1.09 8.00 2.37
C VAL A 27 -0.30 8.12 2.98
N TYR A 28 -0.94 9.27 2.82
CA TYR A 28 -2.32 9.52 3.23
C TYR A 28 -3.28 9.16 2.09
N ALA A 29 -4.53 8.86 2.44
CA ALA A 29 -5.55 8.50 1.45
C ALA A 29 -5.87 9.68 0.52
N ASP A 30 -5.84 10.91 1.04
CA ASP A 30 -6.16 12.17 0.34
C ASP A 30 -4.93 12.88 -0.25
N ASP A 31 -3.76 12.24 -0.20
CA ASP A 31 -2.57 12.75 -0.88
C ASP A 31 -2.83 12.92 -2.39
N ASP A 32 -2.06 13.76 -3.07
CA ASP A 32 -2.08 13.81 -4.53
C ASP A 32 -1.44 12.53 -5.12
N TRP A 33 -2.15 11.88 -6.03
CA TRP A 33 -1.71 10.70 -6.78
C TRP A 33 -1.58 11.03 -8.26
N ALA A 34 -0.55 10.49 -8.90
CA ALA A 34 -0.55 10.35 -10.34
C ALA A 34 -1.57 9.27 -10.72
N TYR A 35 -2.39 9.51 -11.73
CA TYR A 35 -3.39 8.55 -12.18
C TYR A 35 -3.53 8.47 -13.70
N LEU A 36 -3.94 7.30 -14.17
CA LEU A 36 -4.24 7.02 -15.57
C LEU A 36 -5.44 6.09 -15.67
N VAL A 37 -6.46 6.49 -16.43
CA VAL A 37 -7.49 5.57 -16.93
C VAL A 37 -6.97 4.97 -18.24
N PRO A 38 -6.70 3.66 -18.28
CA PRO A 38 -6.07 3.01 -19.44
C PRO A 38 -7.04 2.82 -20.62
N GLU A 39 -6.56 3.05 -21.84
CA GLU A 39 -7.24 2.61 -23.08
C GLU A 39 -6.68 1.28 -23.63
N SER A 40 -5.59 0.80 -23.05
CA SER A 40 -4.90 -0.45 -23.38
C SER A 40 -3.98 -0.86 -22.24
N GLU A 41 -3.49 -2.10 -22.27
CA GLU A 41 -2.53 -2.60 -21.29
C GLU A 41 -1.30 -1.69 -21.16
N LEU A 42 -0.88 -1.44 -19.91
CA LEU A 42 0.31 -0.65 -19.63
C LEU A 42 1.59 -1.46 -19.90
N PRO A 43 2.74 -0.80 -20.05
CA PRO A 43 4.03 -1.46 -19.97
C PRO A 43 4.13 -2.30 -18.69
N SER A 44 4.66 -3.52 -18.79
CA SER A 44 4.73 -4.47 -17.65
C SER A 44 5.54 -3.97 -16.45
N ASP A 45 6.32 -2.91 -16.65
CA ASP A 45 7.19 -2.27 -15.66
C ASP A 45 6.61 -0.95 -15.11
N TRP A 46 5.33 -0.63 -15.36
CA TRP A 46 4.69 0.60 -14.83
C TRP A 46 4.79 0.75 -13.30
N ASN A 47 4.94 -0.36 -12.59
CA ASN A 47 4.96 -0.45 -11.13
C ASN A 47 6.37 -0.39 -10.50
N ILE A 48 7.44 -0.23 -11.30
CA ILE A 48 8.81 -0.06 -10.77
C ILE A 48 9.07 1.41 -10.41
N LEU A 49 10.06 1.68 -9.56
CA LEU A 49 10.34 3.03 -9.07
C LEU A 49 10.72 4.02 -10.18
N GLU A 50 11.42 3.54 -11.21
CA GLU A 50 11.98 4.35 -12.31
C GLU A 50 10.99 4.65 -13.45
N PHE A 51 9.76 4.14 -13.38
CA PHE A 51 8.76 4.37 -14.42
C PHE A 51 8.44 5.85 -14.58
N ASP A 52 8.37 6.32 -15.84
CA ASP A 52 8.04 7.70 -16.18
C ASP A 52 6.52 7.89 -16.25
N GLU A 53 5.97 8.49 -15.20
CA GLU A 53 4.55 8.84 -15.07
C GLU A 53 4.21 10.23 -15.62
N SER A 54 5.11 10.90 -16.35
CA SER A 54 4.92 12.32 -16.74
C SER A 54 3.70 12.62 -17.61
N VAL A 55 3.11 11.60 -18.23
CA VAL A 55 1.87 11.71 -19.03
C VAL A 55 0.61 11.40 -18.24
N TRP A 56 0.74 10.95 -16.99
CA TRP A 56 -0.38 10.69 -16.09
C TRP A 56 -0.94 12.02 -15.58
N LEU A 57 -2.23 12.01 -15.28
CA LEU A 57 -2.88 13.14 -14.62
C LEU A 57 -2.56 13.13 -13.13
N THR A 58 -2.91 14.19 -12.41
CA THR A 58 -2.73 14.26 -10.95
C THR A 58 -4.01 14.73 -10.29
N GLY A 59 -4.39 14.10 -9.18
CA GLY A 59 -5.54 14.48 -8.37
C GLY A 59 -5.45 13.91 -6.95
N PRO A 60 -6.19 14.50 -5.99
CA PRO A 60 -6.24 13.99 -4.62
C PRO A 60 -6.90 12.61 -4.59
N GLY A 61 -6.47 11.74 -3.67
CA GLY A 61 -7.03 10.40 -3.55
C GLY A 61 -8.50 10.36 -3.11
N GLY A 62 -9.12 9.19 -3.28
CA GLY A 62 -10.57 9.03 -3.39
C GLY A 62 -10.95 9.18 -4.87
N PHE A 63 -10.91 8.08 -5.61
CA PHE A 63 -11.16 8.06 -7.06
C PHE A 63 -12.44 7.29 -7.34
N GLY A 64 -13.36 7.90 -8.07
CA GLY A 64 -14.68 7.32 -8.30
C GLY A 64 -15.59 8.21 -9.14
N TYR A 65 -16.89 7.93 -9.09
CA TYR A 65 -17.91 8.65 -9.84
C TYR A 65 -19.32 8.46 -9.28
N GLY A 66 -20.16 9.51 -9.41
CA GLY A 66 -21.62 9.38 -9.39
C GLY A 66 -22.32 9.65 -8.06
N ASP A 67 -21.60 9.94 -6.98
CA ASP A 67 -22.14 10.18 -5.63
C ASP A 67 -21.57 11.43 -4.93
N ASP A 68 -20.73 12.22 -5.60
CA ASP A 68 -20.18 13.51 -5.16
C ASP A 68 -19.32 13.45 -3.88
N ASP A 69 -18.69 12.31 -3.55
CA ASP A 69 -17.81 12.16 -2.38
C ASP A 69 -16.33 11.87 -2.70
N ASP A 70 -15.98 11.74 -3.99
CA ASP A 70 -14.61 11.51 -4.46
C ASP A 70 -13.72 12.75 -4.41
N GLY A 71 -12.44 12.54 -4.07
CA GLY A 71 -11.41 13.57 -4.24
C GLY A 71 -11.10 13.85 -5.71
N THR A 72 -11.05 12.80 -6.53
CA THR A 72 -10.86 12.86 -7.98
C THR A 72 -11.99 12.12 -8.70
N GLU A 73 -12.90 12.88 -9.27
CA GLU A 73 -13.98 12.36 -10.12
C GLU A 73 -13.41 11.91 -11.49
N ILE A 74 -13.75 10.69 -11.90
CA ILE A 74 -13.37 10.10 -13.19
C ILE A 74 -14.61 9.61 -13.96
N ASP A 75 -14.48 9.37 -15.26
CA ASP A 75 -15.56 8.71 -16.00
C ASP A 75 -15.66 7.21 -15.60
N PRO A 76 -16.85 6.59 -15.70
CA PRO A 76 -17.00 5.16 -15.43
C PRO A 76 -16.02 4.30 -16.24
N THR A 77 -15.23 3.50 -15.53
CA THR A 77 -14.15 2.67 -16.09
C THR A 77 -14.04 1.34 -15.33
N LEU A 78 -13.39 0.35 -15.96
CA LEU A 78 -13.07 -0.94 -15.31
C LEU A 78 -11.86 -0.84 -14.38
N SER A 79 -10.91 0.03 -14.72
CA SER A 79 -9.71 0.21 -13.92
C SER A 79 -9.20 1.64 -13.97
N VAL A 80 -8.49 2.01 -12.91
CA VAL A 80 -7.69 3.23 -12.81
C VAL A 80 -6.35 2.83 -12.19
N TYR A 81 -5.28 3.30 -12.80
CA TYR A 81 -3.93 3.06 -12.30
C TYR A 81 -3.53 4.25 -11.45
N LEU A 82 -3.09 3.98 -10.22
CA LEU A 82 -2.70 4.99 -9.24
C LEU A 82 -1.22 4.82 -8.90
N ARG A 83 -0.50 5.94 -8.79
CA ARG A 83 0.92 5.93 -8.48
C ARG A 83 1.31 7.13 -7.63
N ARG A 84 2.15 6.86 -6.62
CA ARG A 84 2.70 7.89 -5.74
C ARG A 84 4.09 7.49 -5.28
N ILE A 85 5.03 8.42 -5.40
CA ILE A 85 6.37 8.29 -4.83
C ILE A 85 6.36 8.90 -3.43
N PHE A 86 6.84 8.15 -2.44
CA PHE A 86 7.01 8.62 -1.07
C PHE A 86 8.42 8.31 -0.57
N THR A 87 8.85 9.01 0.47
CA THR A 87 10.19 8.84 1.05
C THR A 87 10.10 8.20 2.42
N VAL A 88 10.93 7.18 2.65
CA VAL A 88 11.19 6.63 3.99
C VAL A 88 12.58 7.09 4.41
N PRO A 89 12.73 7.98 5.39
CA PRO A 89 14.04 8.56 5.75
C PRO A 89 15.09 7.52 6.15
N ASP A 90 14.68 6.48 6.87
CA ASP A 90 15.55 5.35 7.23
C ASP A 90 14.76 4.03 7.19
N ALA A 91 14.88 3.29 6.08
CA ALA A 91 14.20 2.01 5.95
C ALA A 91 14.77 0.92 6.88
N SER A 92 15.98 1.10 7.43
CA SER A 92 16.61 0.11 8.31
C SER A 92 15.96 0.02 9.69
N THR A 93 15.16 1.02 10.07
CA THR A 93 14.42 1.05 11.33
C THR A 93 13.01 0.47 11.20
N LEU A 94 12.55 0.13 10.00
CA LEU A 94 11.21 -0.41 9.79
C LEU A 94 11.12 -1.85 10.30
N ILE A 95 10.16 -2.09 11.19
CA ILE A 95 9.84 -3.43 11.72
C ILE A 95 8.62 -4.01 11.00
N ALA A 96 7.65 -3.14 10.64
CA ALA A 96 6.43 -3.51 9.96
C ALA A 96 5.94 -2.34 9.09
N ALA A 97 5.16 -2.68 8.06
CA ALA A 97 4.39 -1.75 7.25
C ALA A 97 2.98 -2.32 7.07
N ILE A 98 1.98 -1.45 6.98
CA ILE A 98 0.58 -1.82 6.78
C ILE A 98 0.07 -1.02 5.58
N LEU A 99 -0.56 -1.72 4.64
CA LEU A 99 -1.40 -1.11 3.62
C LEU A 99 -2.85 -1.19 4.09
N HIS A 100 -3.54 -0.05 4.07
CA HIS A 100 -4.99 0.00 4.24
C HIS A 100 -5.59 0.51 2.92
N ALA A 101 -6.59 -0.21 2.42
CA ALA A 101 -7.30 0.13 1.21
C ALA A 101 -8.79 -0.09 1.47
N ASP A 102 -9.58 0.94 1.20
CA ASP A 102 -11.03 0.86 1.03
C ASP A 102 -11.30 1.05 -0.46
N TYR A 103 -12.04 0.15 -1.08
CA TYR A 103 -12.04 0.01 -2.54
C TYR A 103 -13.33 -0.61 -3.05
N ASP A 104 -13.62 -0.36 -4.33
CA ASP A 104 -14.72 -0.95 -5.07
C ASP A 104 -14.36 -1.05 -6.56
N ASP A 105 -14.39 -2.20 -7.22
CA ASP A 105 -14.69 -3.55 -6.70
C ASP A 105 -13.45 -4.31 -6.23
N GLY A 106 -12.26 -3.89 -6.67
CA GLY A 106 -11.03 -4.65 -6.49
C GLY A 106 -9.78 -3.81 -6.66
N PHE A 107 -8.65 -4.32 -6.18
CA PHE A 107 -7.36 -3.66 -6.33
C PHE A 107 -6.21 -4.66 -6.39
N VAL A 108 -5.10 -4.22 -6.97
CA VAL A 108 -3.79 -4.85 -6.84
C VAL A 108 -2.78 -3.76 -6.50
N ALA A 109 -2.04 -3.94 -5.41
CA ALA A 109 -1.09 -2.97 -4.91
C ALA A 109 0.35 -3.47 -5.07
N TYR A 110 1.21 -2.58 -5.55
CA TYR A 110 2.63 -2.83 -5.74
C TYR A 110 3.47 -1.81 -4.96
N LEU A 111 4.61 -2.25 -4.44
CA LEU A 111 5.64 -1.41 -3.87
C LEU A 111 6.97 -1.74 -4.54
N ASN A 112 7.53 -0.78 -5.28
CA ASN A 112 8.80 -0.92 -6.01
C ASN A 112 8.83 -2.20 -6.88
N GLY A 113 7.79 -2.43 -7.67
CA GLY A 113 7.64 -3.59 -8.57
C GLY A 113 7.26 -4.91 -7.88
N THR A 114 7.12 -4.93 -6.55
CA THR A 114 6.70 -6.13 -5.81
C THR A 114 5.24 -6.02 -5.43
N GLU A 115 4.43 -7.03 -5.75
CA GLU A 115 3.04 -7.10 -5.28
C GLU A 115 3.01 -7.26 -3.76
N ILE A 116 2.29 -6.38 -3.07
CA ILE A 116 2.19 -6.35 -1.60
C ILE A 116 0.78 -6.69 -1.08
N GLY A 117 -0.21 -6.70 -1.96
CA GLY A 117 -1.58 -7.05 -1.61
C GLY A 117 -2.50 -6.93 -2.82
N ARG A 118 -3.62 -7.64 -2.77
CA ARG A 118 -4.72 -7.53 -3.72
C ARG A 118 -6.03 -7.92 -3.09
N SER A 119 -7.12 -7.53 -3.72
CA SER A 119 -8.45 -8.03 -3.40
C SER A 119 -8.56 -9.52 -3.78
N MET A 120 -9.32 -10.28 -2.98
CA MET A 120 -9.46 -11.74 -3.16
C MET A 120 -10.25 -12.14 -4.42
N ASN A 121 -10.94 -11.18 -5.03
CA ASN A 121 -11.77 -11.36 -6.21
C ASN A 121 -11.00 -11.16 -7.54
N LEU A 122 -9.69 -10.92 -7.50
CA LEU A 122 -8.79 -10.72 -8.65
C LEU A 122 -7.70 -11.79 -8.76
N GLY A 123 -8.06 -13.07 -8.66
CA GLY A 123 -7.14 -14.20 -8.87
C GLY A 123 -6.07 -14.37 -7.77
N GLU A 124 -5.10 -15.26 -8.03
CA GLU A 124 -4.06 -15.61 -7.06
C GLU A 124 -2.90 -14.60 -7.08
N PRO A 125 -2.21 -14.36 -5.94
CA PRO A 125 -1.06 -13.46 -5.90
C PRO A 125 0.01 -13.77 -6.97
N GLY A 126 0.49 -12.73 -7.65
CA GLY A 126 1.47 -12.85 -8.73
C GLY A 126 0.91 -13.29 -10.09
N THR A 127 -0.41 -13.54 -10.22
CA THR A 127 -1.02 -13.68 -11.54
C THR A 127 -1.22 -12.30 -12.17
N PHE A 128 -0.93 -12.21 -13.47
CA PHE A 128 -1.21 -11.03 -14.27
C PHE A 128 -2.73 -10.78 -14.31
N VAL A 129 -3.12 -9.53 -14.09
CA VAL A 129 -4.50 -9.05 -14.17
C VAL A 129 -4.54 -8.03 -15.30
N PRO A 130 -5.23 -8.32 -16.42
CA PRO A 130 -5.42 -7.37 -17.51
C PRO A 130 -6.10 -6.08 -17.05
N TYR A 131 -5.79 -4.96 -17.71
CA TYR A 131 -6.43 -3.66 -17.42
C TYR A 131 -7.96 -3.66 -17.54
N ASP A 132 -8.54 -4.60 -18.29
CA ASP A 132 -9.98 -4.76 -18.56
C ASP A 132 -10.59 -6.00 -17.87
N GLU A 133 -9.90 -6.59 -16.89
CA GLU A 133 -10.42 -7.71 -16.09
C GLU A 133 -11.51 -7.24 -15.12
N THR A 134 -12.64 -7.93 -15.11
CA THR A 134 -13.70 -7.73 -14.12
C THR A 134 -13.45 -8.57 -12.86
N THR A 135 -13.93 -8.12 -11.71
CA THR A 135 -13.86 -8.91 -10.48
C THR A 135 -14.79 -10.14 -10.53
N SER A 136 -14.42 -11.19 -9.80
CA SER A 136 -15.24 -12.41 -9.72
C SER A 136 -16.45 -12.31 -8.78
N THR A 137 -16.44 -11.34 -7.87
CA THR A 137 -17.51 -11.00 -6.93
C THR A 137 -17.43 -9.52 -6.59
N ASP A 138 -18.58 -8.89 -6.37
CA ASP A 138 -18.69 -7.49 -5.99
C ASP A 138 -18.06 -7.23 -4.60
N HIS A 139 -17.50 -6.03 -4.41
CA HIS A 139 -17.05 -5.55 -3.11
C HIS A 139 -17.22 -4.04 -3.04
N GLU A 140 -17.99 -3.56 -2.06
CA GLU A 140 -18.24 -2.14 -1.89
C GLU A 140 -17.21 -1.51 -0.95
N ALA A 141 -16.84 -0.27 -1.23
CA ALA A 141 -16.13 0.57 -0.27
C ALA A 141 -17.05 0.89 0.93
N HIS A 142 -16.47 1.02 2.12
CA HIS A 142 -17.22 1.18 3.37
C HIS A 142 -17.06 2.58 4.00
N LEU A 143 -16.10 3.39 3.56
CA LEU A 143 -15.78 4.71 4.09
C LEU A 143 -16.34 5.84 3.21
N TYR A 144 -17.65 5.85 3.01
CA TYR A 144 -18.44 6.82 2.22
C TYR A 144 -18.32 8.32 2.62
N TRP A 145 -17.49 8.67 3.61
CA TRP A 145 -17.36 10.05 4.13
C TRP A 145 -15.90 10.45 4.39
N GLY A 146 -14.92 9.68 3.92
CA GLY A 146 -13.50 9.93 4.21
C GLY A 146 -13.20 9.82 5.71
N GLY A 147 -13.01 8.59 6.19
CA GLY A 147 -12.73 8.31 7.60
C GLY A 147 -11.26 7.93 7.84
N TYR A 148 -10.55 8.75 8.62
CA TYR A 148 -9.33 8.35 9.34
C TYR A 148 -9.67 7.75 10.71
#